data_AF-A0A9D7SXY8-F1
#
_entry.id   AF-A0A9D7SXY8-F1
#
_cell.length_a   1.000
_cell.length_b   1.000
_cell.length_c   1.000
_cell.angle_alpha   90.00
_cell.angle_beta   90.00
_cell.angle_gamma   90.00
#
_symmetry.space_group_name_H-M   'P 1'
#
loop_
_entity.id
_entity.type
_entity.pdbx_description
1 polymer ?
#
loop_
_entity_poly.entity_id
_entity_poly.type
_entity_poly.pdbx_seq_one_letter_code
_entity_poly.pdbx_strand_id
1 'polypeptide(L)'
;MTATGSMEWNGQLGKHFQHRLSGIGQYSLSRSRPSYMHYRGLGYAQKFVRGYELYVIDGLDFVLGKYQLSYNLLQTKVSLGQLIPVEQFRSMPLQLFLSLFIETGYVNDPYTKDVNSLANTWLRGGGFGFDILLYHNFLFQLNLNTNNRGEWGFFIHNKTSFSSNE
;
A
#
# COMPACT_ATOMS: atom_id res chain seq x y z
N MET A 1 -24.38 -2.65 9.91
CA MET A 1 -23.20 -3.11 10.67
C MET A 1 -22.26 -3.80 9.69
N THR A 2 -20.98 -3.45 9.72
CA THR A 2 -19.94 -4.01 8.83
C THR A 2 -18.87 -4.69 9.68
N ALA A 3 -18.43 -5.88 9.27
CA ALA A 3 -17.28 -6.56 9.83
C ALA A 3 -16.08 -6.36 8.90
N THR A 4 -14.95 -5.92 9.43
CA THR A 4 -13.71 -5.75 8.66
C THR A 4 -12.61 -6.58 9.32
N GLY A 5 -11.91 -7.38 8.53
CA GLY A 5 -10.74 -8.13 8.95
C GLY A 5 -9.52 -7.73 8.12
N SER A 6 -8.35 -7.71 8.75
CA SER A 6 -7.08 -7.52 8.06
C SER A 6 -6.02 -8.47 8.62
N MET A 7 -5.20 -9.01 7.74
CA MET A 7 -4.05 -9.82 8.07
C MET A 7 -2.84 -9.28 7.32
N GLU A 8 -1.70 -9.19 8.00
CA GLU A 8 -0.42 -8.88 7.38
C GLU A 8 0.60 -9.90 7.85
N TRP A 9 1.38 -10.41 6.92
CA TRP A 9 2.48 -11.32 7.16
C TRP A 9 3.73 -10.78 6.48
N ASN A 10 4.76 -10.59 7.27
CA ASN A 10 6.06 -10.10 6.83
C ASN A 10 7.11 -11.16 7.13
N GLY A 11 8.02 -11.38 6.19
CA GLY A 11 9.12 -12.31 6.37
C GLY A 11 10.37 -11.87 5.62
N GLN A 12 11.52 -12.35 6.09
CA GLN A 12 12.80 -12.12 5.42
C GLN A 12 13.29 -13.47 4.89
N LEU A 13 13.70 -13.49 3.62
CA LEU A 13 14.30 -14.66 2.99
C LEU A 13 15.81 -14.38 2.84
N GLY A 14 16.60 -14.89 3.78
CA GLY A 14 18.02 -14.56 3.88
C GLY A 14 18.25 -13.11 4.32
N LYS A 15 19.41 -12.55 3.93
CA LYS A 15 19.83 -11.21 4.38
C LYS A 15 19.34 -10.05 3.50
N HIS A 16 18.93 -10.35 2.27
CA HIS A 16 18.65 -9.34 1.26
C HIS A 16 17.19 -9.28 0.81
N PHE A 17 16.44 -10.39 0.88
CA PHE A 17 15.04 -10.40 0.44
C PHE A 17 14.09 -10.26 1.62
N GLN A 18 13.06 -9.45 1.42
CA GLN A 18 11.94 -9.28 2.32
C GLN A 18 10.66 -9.47 1.53
N HIS A 19 9.66 -10.11 2.11
CA HIS A 19 8.35 -10.23 1.49
C HIS A 19 7.27 -9.77 2.47
N ARG A 20 6.24 -9.18 1.91
CA ARG A 20 5.05 -8.71 2.62
C ARG A 20 3.83 -9.22 1.90
N LEU A 21 2.97 -9.90 2.63
CA LEU A 21 1.66 -10.34 2.19
C LEU A 21 0.62 -9.67 3.09
N SER A 22 -0.38 -9.01 2.51
CA SER A 22 -1.49 -8.45 3.28
C SER A 22 -2.82 -8.79 2.63
N GLY A 23 -3.81 -9.13 3.45
CA GLY A 23 -5.19 -9.34 3.05
C GLY A 23 -6.11 -8.46 3.88
N ILE A 24 -7.04 -7.75 3.25
CA ILE A 24 -8.07 -6.97 3.94
C ILE A 24 -9.41 -7.38 3.34
N GLY A 25 -10.38 -7.69 4.19
CA GLY A 25 -11.75 -7.99 3.79
C GLY A 25 -12.73 -7.17 4.61
N GLN A 26 -13.81 -6.74 3.97
CA GLN A 26 -14.95 -6.13 4.63
C GLN A 26 -16.23 -6.80 4.14
N TYR A 27 -17.12 -7.09 5.07
CA TYR A 27 -18.42 -7.69 4.82
C TYR A 27 -19.51 -6.93 5.58
N SER A 28 -20.56 -6.51 4.89
CA SER A 28 -21.73 -5.92 5.55
C SER A 28 -22.71 -6.99 5.98
N LEU A 29 -23.02 -7.04 7.28
CA LEU A 29 -24.03 -7.92 7.84
C LEU A 29 -25.45 -7.49 7.44
N SER A 30 -25.65 -6.21 7.14
CA SER A 30 -26.93 -5.67 6.67
C SER A 30 -26.89 -5.47 5.16
N ARG A 31 -27.87 -6.07 4.47
CA ARG A 31 -28.08 -5.98 3.02
C ARG A 31 -29.16 -4.97 2.62
N SER A 32 -29.60 -4.11 3.54
CA SER A 32 -30.36 -2.91 3.19
C SER A 32 -29.39 -1.81 2.77
N ARG A 33 -29.86 -0.88 1.93
CA ARG A 33 -29.02 0.20 1.41
C ARG A 33 -28.47 1.02 2.59
N PRO A 34 -27.15 0.95 2.86
CA PRO A 34 -26.60 1.65 3.99
C PRO A 34 -26.44 3.14 3.65
N SER A 35 -26.24 3.96 4.68
CA SER A 35 -25.77 5.34 4.47
C SER A 35 -24.43 5.33 3.75
N TYR A 36 -24.15 6.37 2.95
CA TYR A 36 -22.95 6.49 2.11
C TYR A 36 -21.64 6.27 2.90
N MET A 37 -21.58 6.67 4.17
CA MET A 37 -20.39 6.45 5.01
C MET A 37 -20.02 4.97 5.17
N HIS A 38 -21.01 4.07 5.10
CA HIS A 38 -20.82 2.62 5.21
C HIS A 38 -20.80 1.92 3.84
N TYR A 39 -20.75 2.68 2.75
CA TYR A 39 -20.75 2.20 1.38
C TYR A 39 -19.41 2.41 0.66
N ARG A 40 -18.34 2.58 1.45
CA ARG A 40 -16.98 2.80 0.95
C ARG A 40 -16.27 1.47 0.74
N GLY A 41 -15.97 1.17 -0.52
CA GLY A 41 -15.18 0.01 -0.93
C GLY A 41 -13.68 0.33 -1.01
N LEU A 42 -13.12 0.23 -2.21
CA LEU A 42 -11.70 0.52 -2.49
C LEU A 42 -11.49 1.96 -2.99
N GLY A 43 -10.27 2.47 -2.87
CA GLY A 43 -9.91 3.85 -3.24
C GLY A 43 -9.90 4.83 -2.06
N TYR A 44 -10.21 4.36 -0.85
CA TYR A 44 -10.22 5.16 0.37
C TYR A 44 -9.01 4.86 1.25
N ALA A 45 -8.29 5.91 1.67
CA ALA A 45 -7.06 5.80 2.46
C ALA A 45 -6.04 4.86 1.78
N GLN A 46 -5.53 3.83 2.49
CA GLN A 46 -4.57 2.85 1.93
C GLN A 46 -5.25 1.58 1.36
N LYS A 47 -6.58 1.57 1.26
CA LYS A 47 -7.39 0.45 0.76
C LYS A 47 -7.61 0.57 -0.74
N PHE A 48 -6.56 0.38 -1.51
CA PHE A 48 -6.61 0.36 -2.97
C PHE A 48 -5.64 -0.67 -3.53
N VAL A 49 -5.89 -1.10 -4.76
CA VAL A 49 -4.95 -1.86 -5.58
C VAL A 49 -4.03 -0.85 -6.26
N ARG A 50 -2.71 -0.94 -6.07
CA ARG A 50 -1.73 -0.08 -6.75
C ARG A 50 -1.94 -0.15 -8.26
N GLY A 51 -1.98 1.03 -8.91
CA GLY A 51 -2.43 1.18 -10.30
C GLY A 51 -3.91 1.58 -10.44
N TYR A 52 -4.68 1.56 -9.35
CA TYR A 52 -6.02 2.16 -9.25
C TYR A 52 -6.10 3.25 -8.17
N GLU A 53 -4.98 3.88 -7.85
CA GLU A 53 -4.87 4.81 -6.70
C GLU A 53 -5.76 6.05 -6.84
N LEU A 54 -6.08 6.44 -8.08
CA LEU A 54 -6.95 7.57 -8.40
C LEU A 54 -8.43 7.20 -8.52
N TYR A 55 -8.78 5.92 -8.35
CA TYR A 55 -10.15 5.43 -8.52
C TYR A 55 -10.80 5.18 -7.17
N VAL A 56 -12.01 5.70 -7.04
CA VAL A 56 -12.89 5.42 -5.90
C VAL A 56 -13.94 4.43 -6.36
N ILE A 57 -14.09 3.34 -5.63
CA ILE A 57 -15.00 2.24 -5.95
C ILE A 57 -15.83 1.97 -4.71
N ASP A 58 -17.05 2.48 -4.75
CA ASP A 58 -18.04 2.29 -3.71
C ASP A 58 -18.61 0.87 -3.75
N GLY A 59 -19.03 0.37 -2.59
CA GLY A 59 -19.59 -0.95 -2.46
C GLY A 59 -19.80 -1.39 -1.02
N LEU A 60 -20.57 -2.47 -0.90
CA LEU A 60 -21.02 -3.02 0.37
C LEU A 60 -19.95 -3.92 1.01
N ASP A 61 -19.34 -4.77 0.19
CA ASP A 61 -18.28 -5.69 0.59
C ASP A 61 -17.04 -5.46 -0.28
N PHE A 62 -15.86 -5.75 0.26
CA PHE A 62 -14.67 -5.80 -0.56
C PHE A 62 -13.65 -6.80 -0.03
N VAL A 63 -12.77 -7.23 -0.92
CA VAL A 63 -11.54 -7.93 -0.57
C VAL A 63 -10.36 -7.29 -1.29
N LEU A 64 -9.22 -7.25 -0.63
CA LEU A 64 -7.98 -6.67 -1.13
C LEU A 64 -6.83 -7.59 -0.71
N GLY A 65 -6.09 -8.10 -1.68
CA GLY A 65 -4.87 -8.87 -1.50
C GLY A 65 -3.68 -8.09 -2.05
N LYS A 66 -2.60 -8.04 -1.28
CA LYS A 66 -1.34 -7.41 -1.70
C LYS A 66 -0.18 -8.31 -1.40
N TYR A 67 0.70 -8.49 -2.37
CA TYR A 67 1.97 -9.16 -2.19
C TYR A 67 3.09 -8.26 -2.71
N GLN A 68 4.17 -8.16 -1.95
CA GLN A 68 5.36 -7.42 -2.29
C GLN A 68 6.60 -8.23 -1.94
N LEU A 69 7.55 -8.26 -2.86
CA LEU A 69 8.88 -8.82 -2.68
C LEU A 69 9.89 -7.69 -2.86
N SER A 70 10.70 -7.44 -1.85
CA SER A 70 11.67 -6.36 -1.78
C SER A 70 13.08 -6.92 -1.64
N TYR A 71 14.02 -6.39 -2.42
CA TYR A 71 15.43 -6.71 -2.37
C TYR A 71 16.21 -5.52 -1.84
N ASN A 72 16.99 -5.72 -0.77
CA ASN A 72 17.87 -4.72 -0.18
C ASN A 72 19.11 -4.52 -1.07
N LEU A 73 19.13 -3.41 -1.79
CA LEU A 73 20.23 -3.02 -2.67
C LEU A 73 21.43 -2.50 -1.88
N LEU A 74 21.15 -1.70 -0.84
CA LEU A 74 22.17 -1.00 -0.08
C LEU A 74 21.67 -0.74 1.33
N GLN A 75 22.51 -1.07 2.30
CA GLN A 75 22.34 -0.67 3.68
C GLN A 75 23.65 -0.03 4.16
N THR A 76 23.62 1.27 4.39
CA THR A 76 24.80 2.04 4.81
C THR A 76 24.44 3.13 5.81
N LYS A 77 25.46 3.67 6.47
CA LYS A 77 25.33 4.85 7.34
C LYS A 77 26.05 6.00 6.66
N VAL A 78 25.31 7.01 6.23
CA VAL A 78 25.88 8.21 5.62
C VAL A 78 26.21 9.19 6.74
N SER A 79 27.46 9.66 6.78
CA SER A 79 27.86 10.75 7.69
C SER A 79 27.60 12.08 7.01
N LEU A 80 26.64 12.85 7.54
CA LEU A 80 26.27 14.19 7.05
C LEU A 80 27.21 15.28 7.60
N GLY A 81 28.22 14.93 8.40
CA GLY A 81 29.30 15.84 8.81
C GLY A 81 28.81 17.12 9.49
N GLN A 82 29.49 18.24 9.23
CA GLN A 82 29.17 19.56 9.79
C GLN A 82 27.91 20.22 9.18
N LEU A 83 27.30 19.63 8.14
CA LEU A 83 26.05 20.14 7.57
C LEU A 83 24.87 20.04 8.55
N ILE A 84 24.96 19.13 9.52
CA ILE A 84 23.97 19.02 10.60
C ILE A 84 24.63 19.38 11.94
N PRO A 85 24.17 20.46 12.61
CA PRO A 85 24.77 20.92 13.85
C PRO A 85 24.58 19.92 15.00
N VAL A 86 23.47 19.17 15.00
CA VAL A 86 23.13 18.19 16.04
C VAL A 86 23.87 16.87 15.80
N GLU A 87 24.79 16.51 16.71
CA GLU A 87 25.67 15.33 16.55
C GLU A 87 24.91 14.02 16.36
N GLN A 88 23.78 13.88 17.04
CA GLN A 88 22.92 12.69 17.03
C GLN A 88 22.30 12.43 15.64
N PHE A 89 22.15 13.46 14.81
CA PHE A 89 21.60 13.34 13.46
C PHE A 89 22.69 13.28 12.38
N ARG A 90 23.97 13.42 12.73
CA ARG A 90 25.08 13.38 11.76
C ARG A 90 25.26 12.01 11.11
N SER A 91 24.87 10.92 11.79
CA SER A 91 24.84 9.59 11.17
C SER A 91 23.42 9.28 10.71
N MET A 92 23.22 9.21 9.39
CA MET A 92 21.95 8.87 8.78
C MET A 92 21.99 7.44 8.23
N PRO A 93 21.32 6.47 8.91
CA PRO A 93 21.07 5.16 8.30
C PRO A 93 20.24 5.34 7.03
N LEU A 94 20.77 4.82 5.93
CA LEU A 94 20.15 4.80 4.61
C LEU A 94 19.97 3.34 4.18
N GLN A 95 18.75 2.97 3.83
CA GLN A 95 18.46 1.68 3.21
C GLN A 95 17.71 1.90 1.90
N LEU A 96 18.14 1.20 0.86
CA LEU A 96 17.53 1.24 -0.47
C LEU A 96 17.00 -0.14 -0.83
N PHE A 97 15.74 -0.20 -1.25
CA PHE A 97 15.11 -1.43 -1.70
C PHE A 97 14.58 -1.29 -3.12
N LEU A 98 14.74 -2.35 -3.89
CA LEU A 98 14.01 -2.55 -5.13
C LEU A 98 12.90 -3.57 -4.87
N SER A 99 11.67 -3.20 -5.20
CA SER A 99 10.47 -3.95 -4.86
C SER A 99 9.71 -4.36 -6.12
N LEU A 100 9.18 -5.57 -6.12
CA LEU A 100 8.15 -6.04 -7.05
C LEU A 100 6.88 -6.25 -6.27
N PHE A 101 5.74 -5.86 -6.81
CA PHE A 101 4.46 -6.10 -6.17
C PHE A 101 3.37 -6.50 -7.14
N ILE A 102 2.44 -7.29 -6.64
CA ILE A 102 1.21 -7.67 -7.30
C ILE A 102 0.07 -7.54 -6.30
N GLU A 103 -1.04 -6.99 -6.75
CA GLU A 103 -2.19 -6.69 -5.92
C GLU A 103 -3.48 -7.01 -6.69
N THR A 104 -4.49 -7.45 -5.94
CA THR A 104 -5.81 -7.77 -6.49
C THR A 104 -6.89 -7.29 -5.54
N GLY A 105 -8.01 -6.86 -6.08
CA GLY A 105 -9.13 -6.37 -5.30
C GLY A 105 -10.45 -6.64 -5.99
N TYR A 106 -11.50 -6.78 -5.19
CA TYR A 106 -12.86 -6.90 -5.68
C TYR A 106 -13.79 -6.15 -4.74
N VAL A 107 -14.75 -5.42 -5.30
CA VAL A 107 -15.78 -4.69 -4.57
C VAL A 107 -17.13 -5.17 -5.03
N ASN A 108 -17.99 -5.56 -4.08
CA ASN A 108 -19.38 -5.92 -4.33
C ASN A 108 -20.27 -4.68 -4.16
N ASP A 109 -20.77 -4.15 -5.28
CA ASP A 109 -21.74 -3.06 -5.34
C ASP A 109 -23.08 -3.59 -5.88
N PRO A 110 -24.10 -3.77 -5.01
CA PRO A 110 -25.44 -4.16 -5.46
C PRO A 110 -26.38 -3.00 -5.85
N TYR A 111 -26.01 -1.72 -5.63
CA TYR A 111 -26.96 -0.59 -5.73
C TYR A 111 -26.60 0.45 -6.79
N THR A 112 -25.32 0.60 -7.12
CA THR A 112 -24.77 1.63 -8.01
C THR A 112 -23.79 1.06 -9.04
N LYS A 113 -23.76 -0.26 -9.24
CA LYS A 113 -22.89 -0.93 -10.23
C LYS A 113 -22.91 -0.30 -11.64
N ASP A 114 -24.06 0.22 -12.07
CA ASP A 114 -24.22 0.77 -13.42
C ASP A 114 -23.53 2.15 -13.56
N VAL A 115 -23.15 2.77 -12.44
CA VAL A 115 -22.44 4.06 -12.39
C VAL A 115 -20.92 3.86 -12.44
N ASN A 116 -20.39 2.76 -11.89
CA ASN A 116 -18.96 2.50 -11.81
C ASN A 116 -18.61 1.11 -12.36
N SER A 117 -18.07 1.08 -13.58
CA SER A 117 -17.70 -0.17 -14.27
C SER A 117 -16.58 -0.95 -13.60
N LEU A 118 -15.90 -0.39 -12.60
CA LEU A 118 -14.87 -1.08 -11.82
C LEU A 118 -15.46 -1.89 -10.67
N ALA A 119 -16.67 -1.56 -10.22
CA ALA A 119 -17.38 -2.35 -9.23
C ALA A 119 -17.82 -3.69 -9.81
N ASN A 120 -17.91 -4.72 -8.97
CA ASN A 120 -18.22 -6.10 -9.35
C ASN A 120 -17.26 -6.72 -10.38
N THR A 121 -16.03 -6.19 -10.49
CA THR A 121 -14.97 -6.74 -11.33
C THR A 121 -13.70 -6.97 -10.51
N TRP A 122 -12.87 -7.91 -10.97
CA TRP A 122 -11.56 -8.13 -10.37
C TRP A 122 -10.58 -7.08 -10.87
N LEU A 123 -10.13 -6.23 -9.95
CA LEU A 123 -9.07 -5.27 -10.15
C LEU A 123 -7.73 -5.98 -9.94
N ARG A 124 -6.80 -5.81 -10.88
CA ARG A 124 -5.46 -6.38 -10.75
C ARG A 124 -4.44 -5.32 -11.13
N GLY A 125 -3.47 -5.14 -10.27
CA GLY A 125 -2.40 -4.19 -10.46
C GLY A 125 -1.07 -4.79 -10.02
N GLY A 126 0.01 -4.24 -10.56
CA GLY A 126 1.34 -4.69 -10.22
C GLY A 126 2.39 -3.75 -10.77
N GLY A 127 3.63 -3.93 -10.34
CA GLY A 127 4.68 -3.02 -10.74
C GLY A 127 5.95 -3.14 -9.94
N PHE A 128 6.77 -2.10 -10.10
CA PHE A 128 8.09 -1.97 -9.51
C PHE A 128 8.08 -0.80 -8.54
N GLY A 129 8.72 -0.96 -7.40
CA GLY A 129 8.90 0.08 -6.38
C GLY A 129 10.37 0.32 -6.11
N PHE A 130 10.75 1.57 -5.90
CA PHE A 130 12.04 1.94 -5.34
C PHE A 130 11.81 2.63 -4.00
N ASP A 131 12.21 1.96 -2.93
CA ASP A 131 11.93 2.38 -1.56
C ASP A 131 13.22 2.89 -0.92
N ILE A 132 13.16 4.11 -0.35
CA ILE A 132 14.25 4.78 0.34
C ILE A 132 13.84 4.94 1.80
N LEU A 133 14.56 4.29 2.71
CA LEU A 133 14.34 4.39 4.15
C LEU A 133 15.47 5.19 4.80
N LEU A 134 15.12 6.33 5.39
CA LEU A 134 16.04 7.24 6.07
C LEU A 134 15.74 7.23 7.57
N TYR A 135 16.79 7.20 8.40
CA TYR A 135 16.68 7.23 9.87
C TYR A 135 15.71 6.17 10.45
N HIS A 136 15.42 5.11 9.69
CA HIS A 136 14.41 4.09 9.98
C HIS A 136 12.96 4.57 10.12
N ASN A 137 12.70 5.88 9.99
CA ASN A 137 11.41 6.48 10.29
C ASN A 137 10.78 7.15 9.06
N PHE A 138 11.59 7.57 8.07
CA PHE A 138 11.12 8.20 6.85
C PHE A 138 11.24 7.23 5.68
N LEU A 139 10.10 6.78 5.16
CA LEU A 139 10.02 5.92 3.99
C LEU A 139 9.49 6.72 2.80
N PHE A 140 10.29 6.84 1.75
CA PHE A 140 9.89 7.36 0.46
C PHE A 140 9.78 6.21 -0.53
N GLN A 141 8.66 6.11 -1.23
CA GLN A 141 8.39 5.02 -2.17
C GLN A 141 8.06 5.60 -3.54
N LEU A 142 8.83 5.23 -4.54
CA LEU A 142 8.62 5.59 -5.93
C LEU A 142 8.09 4.34 -6.65
N ASN A 143 6.81 4.35 -7.03
CA ASN A 143 6.16 3.18 -7.61
C ASN A 143 5.82 3.44 -9.08
N LEU A 144 6.23 2.51 -9.95
CA LEU A 144 5.80 2.40 -11.33
C LEU A 144 4.76 1.28 -11.40
N ASN A 145 3.52 1.65 -11.69
CA ASN A 145 2.37 0.76 -11.62
C ASN A 145 1.80 0.52 -13.01
N THR A 146 1.28 -0.68 -13.22
CA THR A 146 0.36 -0.99 -14.32
C THR A 146 -0.87 -1.70 -13.79
N ASN A 147 -1.98 -1.62 -14.53
CA ASN A 147 -3.24 -2.25 -14.19
C ASN A 147 -3.82 -3.09 -15.34
N ASN A 148 -4.86 -3.88 -15.07
CA ASN A 148 -5.46 -4.75 -16.08
C ASN A 148 -6.18 -4.00 -17.23
N ARG A 149 -6.35 -2.67 -17.12
CA ARG A 149 -6.87 -1.80 -18.19
C ARG A 149 -5.76 -1.32 -19.13
N GLY A 150 -4.51 -1.69 -18.87
CA GLY A 150 -3.34 -1.26 -19.64
C GLY A 150 -2.88 0.16 -19.30
N GLU A 151 -3.40 0.75 -18.23
CA GLU A 151 -2.99 2.07 -17.78
C GLU A 151 -1.68 1.95 -16.98
N TRP A 152 -0.83 2.96 -17.10
CA TRP A 152 0.43 3.06 -16.37
C TRP A 152 0.42 4.33 -15.52
N GLY A 153 1.05 4.27 -14.36
CA GLY A 153 1.16 5.44 -13.50
C GLY A 153 2.43 5.42 -12.67
N PHE A 154 2.97 6.62 -12.41
CA PHE A 154 4.07 6.84 -11.49
C PHE A 154 3.54 7.52 -10.23
N PHE A 155 3.83 6.93 -9.08
CA PHE A 155 3.29 7.37 -7.81
C PHE A 155 4.40 7.53 -6.78
N ILE A 156 4.30 8.62 -6.02
CA ILE A 156 5.24 8.92 -4.93
C ILE A 156 4.46 8.83 -3.64
N HIS A 157 4.90 7.97 -2.73
CA HIS A 157 4.35 7.87 -1.40
C HIS A 157 5.40 8.26 -0.36
N ASN A 158 4.97 8.98 0.67
CA ASN A 158 5.75 9.19 1.88
C ASN A 158 5.02 8.53 3.05
N LYS A 159 5.74 7.75 3.84
CA LYS A 159 5.27 7.24 5.12
C LYS A 159 6.29 7.61 6.18
N THR A 160 5.81 8.30 7.20
CA THR A 160 6.61 8.61 8.38
C THR A 160 6.06 7.80 9.55
N SER A 161 6.90 6.97 10.17
CA SER A 161 6.57 6.22 11.38
C SER A 161 7.47 6.70 12.51
N PHE A 162 6.87 7.33 13.51
CA PHE A 162 7.55 7.64 14.76
C PHE A 162 7.24 6.51 15.75
N SER A 163 8.20 5.61 16.02
CA SER A 163 8.09 4.80 17.24
C SER A 163 8.57 5.65 18.40
N SER A 164 7.65 6.16 19.22
CA SER A 164 7.99 6.65 20.55
C SER A 164 8.34 5.44 21.42
N ASN A 165 9.60 5.02 21.40
CA ASN A 165 10.14 4.23 22.50
C ASN A 165 10.47 5.22 23.62
N GLU A 166 9.58 5.34 24.59
CA GLU A 166 9.96 5.66 25.98
C GLU A 166 10.12 4.33 26.74
#